data_AF-A0A1H0SIA0-F1
#
_entry.id   AF-A0A1H0SIA0-F1
#
_cell.length_a   1.000
_cell.length_b   1.000
_cell.length_c   1.000
_cell.angle_alpha   90.00
_cell.angle_beta   90.00
_cell.angle_gamma   90.00
#
_symmetry.space_group_name_H-M   'P 1'
#
loop_
_entity.id
_entity.type
_entity.pdbx_description
1 polymer ?
#
loop_
_entity_poly.entity_id
_entity_poly.type
_entity_poly.pdbx_seq_one_letter_code
_entity_poly.pdbx_strand_id
1 'polypeptide(L)'
;MDILKGIRPLDYVLAAVMVTAAALIGWANVGAGADADVAHALDSHSALMIPVFALAALPILWRRRAILGAVGASFVIMAASLPAFGWVSRCGFALPLSFAFAYAVARFAGNRQNHVVGLVGILALQIAALVKDSSTGGLGAFPYAVVGAAVFYGIGLVVQKRATGPVTAPTLSPEHVSA
;
A
#
# COMPACT_ATOMS: atom_id res chain seq x y z
N MET A 1 -17.43 -18.47 0.47
CA MET A 1 -17.16 -17.03 0.64
C MET A 1 -16.56 -16.53 -0.64
N ASP A 2 -17.21 -15.59 -1.31
CA ASP A 2 -16.83 -15.18 -2.66
C ASP A 2 -15.73 -14.11 -2.60
N ILE A 3 -14.51 -14.47 -3.04
CA ILE A 3 -13.31 -13.68 -2.76
C ILE A 3 -13.27 -12.33 -3.51
N LEU A 4 -14.13 -12.17 -4.53
CA LEU A 4 -14.19 -10.99 -5.39
C LEU A 4 -15.39 -10.08 -5.11
N LYS A 5 -16.33 -10.50 -4.26
CA LYS A 5 -17.53 -9.72 -3.96
C LYS A 5 -17.17 -8.42 -3.22
N GLY A 6 -17.63 -7.29 -3.75
CA GLY A 6 -17.45 -5.95 -3.15
C GLY A 6 -16.22 -5.15 -3.62
N ILE A 7 -15.45 -5.67 -4.58
CA ILE A 7 -14.35 -4.93 -5.23
C ILE A 7 -14.92 -3.99 -6.29
N ARG A 8 -14.58 -2.69 -6.22
CA ARG A 8 -15.01 -1.69 -7.20
C ARG A 8 -14.03 -1.62 -8.38
N PRO A 9 -14.45 -1.15 -9.58
CA PRO A 9 -13.55 -1.01 -10.74
C PRO A 9 -12.26 -0.25 -10.44
N LEU A 10 -12.35 0.83 -9.67
CA LEU A 10 -11.18 1.63 -9.28
C LEU A 10 -10.21 0.90 -8.34
N ASP A 11 -10.66 -0.14 -7.63
CA ASP A 11 -9.77 -0.97 -6.82
C ASP A 11 -8.90 -1.87 -7.71
N TYR A 12 -9.43 -2.35 -8.85
CA TYR A 12 -8.64 -3.06 -9.86
C TYR A 12 -7.60 -2.15 -10.52
N VAL A 13 -7.96 -0.90 -10.82
CA VAL A 13 -7.01 0.08 -11.37
C VAL A 13 -5.85 0.33 -10.40
N LEU A 14 -6.17 0.58 -9.12
CA LEU A 14 -5.13 0.76 -8.10
C LEU A 14 -4.25 -0.48 -7.97
N ALA A 15 -4.85 -1.68 -7.92
CA ALA A 15 -4.11 -2.92 -7.82
C ALA A 15 -3.21 -3.13 -9.05
N ALA A 16 -3.70 -2.88 -10.25
CA ALA A 16 -2.91 -2.95 -11.48
C ALA A 16 -1.70 -2.01 -11.41
N VAL A 17 -1.89 -0.75 -11.02
CA VAL A 17 -0.78 0.20 -10.85
C VAL A 17 0.24 -0.29 -9.83
N MET A 18 -0.20 -0.78 -8.66
CA MET A 18 0.71 -1.27 -7.62
C MET A 18 1.44 -2.55 -8.05
N VAL A 19 0.76 -3.48 -8.72
CA VAL A 19 1.35 -4.72 -9.25
C VAL A 19 2.35 -4.42 -10.36
N THR A 20 2.01 -3.51 -11.28
CA THR A 20 2.94 -3.08 -12.34
C THR A 20 4.18 -2.43 -11.73
N ALA A 21 4.02 -1.52 -10.78
CA ALA A 21 5.16 -0.91 -10.08
C ALA A 21 6.03 -1.99 -9.40
N ALA A 22 5.40 -2.94 -8.70
CA ALA A 22 6.10 -4.05 -8.04
C ALA A 22 6.86 -4.95 -9.02
N ALA A 23 6.24 -5.30 -10.15
CA ALA A 23 6.86 -6.10 -11.20
C ALA A 23 8.02 -5.36 -11.89
N LEU A 24 7.87 -4.06 -12.15
CA LEU A 24 8.93 -3.23 -12.73
C LEU A 24 10.13 -3.10 -11.78
N ILE A 25 9.89 -2.91 -10.48
CA ILE A 25 10.96 -2.92 -9.47
C ILE A 25 11.63 -4.29 -9.42
N GLY A 26 10.87 -5.39 -9.41
CA GLY A 26 11.44 -6.74 -9.47
C GLY A 26 12.30 -6.95 -10.72
N TRP A 27 11.83 -6.49 -11.88
CA TRP A 27 12.57 -6.57 -13.14
C TRP A 27 13.85 -5.73 -13.13
N ALA A 28 13.80 -4.53 -12.55
CA ALA A 28 14.97 -3.67 -12.39
C ALA A 28 16.05 -4.31 -11.50
N ASN A 29 15.66 -4.99 -10.41
CA ASN A 29 16.61 -5.74 -9.58
C ASN A 29 17.26 -6.90 -10.36
N VAL A 30 16.48 -7.63 -11.15
CA VAL A 30 16.96 -8.76 -11.96
C VAL A 30 17.96 -8.31 -13.03
N GLY A 31 17.70 -7.17 -13.67
CA GLY A 31 18.55 -6.62 -14.73
C GLY A 31 19.67 -5.71 -14.26
N ALA A 32 19.78 -5.42 -12.96
CA ALA A 32 20.80 -4.53 -12.42
C ALA A 32 22.22 -5.09 -12.63
N GLY A 33 23.10 -4.28 -13.20
CA GLY A 33 24.53 -4.59 -13.32
C GLY A 33 25.29 -4.37 -12.01
N ALA A 34 26.57 -4.75 -11.99
CA ALA A 34 27.46 -4.58 -10.84
C ALA A 34 27.76 -3.10 -10.50
N ASP A 35 27.48 -2.20 -11.44
CA ASP A 35 27.64 -0.75 -11.40
C ASP A 35 26.34 0.00 -11.04
N ALA A 36 25.29 -0.72 -10.62
CA ALA A 36 24.04 -0.10 -10.21
C ALA A 36 24.27 0.93 -9.09
N ASP A 37 23.77 2.15 -9.30
CA ASP A 37 23.86 3.27 -8.35
C ASP A 37 22.87 3.07 -7.19
N VAL A 38 23.26 2.20 -6.26
CA VAL A 38 22.51 1.86 -5.04
C VAL A 38 23.41 2.02 -3.82
N ALA A 39 22.82 2.41 -2.69
CA ALA A 39 23.57 2.62 -1.44
C ALA A 39 24.18 1.32 -0.90
N HIS A 40 23.61 0.16 -1.23
CA HIS A 40 24.18 -1.16 -0.93
C HIS A 40 24.05 -2.08 -2.15
N ALA A 41 25.12 -2.81 -2.47
CA ALA A 41 25.11 -3.79 -3.56
C ALA A 41 23.98 -4.81 -3.40
N LEU A 42 23.43 -5.27 -4.52
CA LEU A 42 22.37 -6.27 -4.53
C LEU A 42 22.92 -7.65 -4.17
N ASP A 43 22.25 -8.35 -3.26
CA ASP A 43 22.60 -9.72 -2.90
C ASP A 43 22.03 -10.76 -3.89
N SER A 44 21.01 -10.37 -4.68
CA SER A 44 20.28 -11.29 -5.53
C SER A 44 19.78 -10.62 -6.82
N HIS A 45 19.74 -11.41 -7.89
CA HIS A 45 19.17 -11.05 -9.19
C HIS A 45 18.11 -12.07 -9.66
N SER A 46 17.52 -12.80 -8.72
CA SER A 46 16.55 -13.86 -9.02
C SER A 46 15.27 -13.33 -9.68
N ALA A 47 14.88 -13.91 -10.82
CA ALA A 47 13.63 -13.60 -11.51
C ALA A 47 12.37 -13.83 -10.64
N LEU A 48 12.48 -14.63 -9.57
CA LEU A 48 11.39 -14.87 -8.62
C LEU A 48 10.97 -13.61 -7.85
N MET A 49 11.79 -12.54 -7.83
CA MET A 49 11.40 -11.27 -7.22
C MET A 49 10.15 -10.67 -7.89
N ILE A 50 10.03 -10.79 -9.21
CA ILE A 50 8.91 -10.22 -9.98
C ILE A 50 7.57 -10.76 -9.48
N PRO A 51 7.30 -12.08 -9.48
CA PRO A 51 6.04 -12.60 -8.97
C PRO A 51 5.89 -12.38 -7.46
N VAL A 52 6.95 -12.47 -6.65
CA VAL A 52 6.84 -12.25 -5.20
C VAL A 52 6.44 -10.81 -4.87
N PHE A 53 7.03 -9.81 -5.54
CA PHE A 53 6.69 -8.41 -5.33
C PHE A 53 5.28 -8.10 -5.84
N ALA A 54 4.90 -8.65 -7.00
CA ALA A 54 3.53 -8.56 -7.50
C ALA A 54 2.51 -9.15 -6.49
N LEU A 55 2.79 -10.34 -5.94
CA LEU A 55 1.96 -10.97 -4.91
C LEU A 55 1.87 -10.12 -3.63
N ALA A 56 2.93 -9.42 -3.25
CA ALA A 56 2.91 -8.51 -2.09
C ALA A 56 1.99 -7.30 -2.32
N ALA A 57 1.77 -6.87 -3.56
CA ALA A 57 0.90 -5.73 -3.90
C ALA A 57 -0.59 -6.12 -4.05
N LEU A 58 -0.89 -7.35 -4.49
CA LEU A 58 -2.26 -7.81 -4.73
C LEU A 58 -3.26 -7.63 -3.56
N PRO A 59 -2.88 -7.79 -2.28
CA PRO A 59 -3.83 -7.66 -1.18
C PRO A 59 -4.52 -6.29 -1.11
N ILE A 60 -4.00 -5.25 -1.78
CA ILE A 60 -4.67 -3.95 -1.92
C ILE A 60 -6.09 -4.05 -2.52
N LEU A 61 -6.38 -5.10 -3.30
CA LEU A 61 -7.73 -5.41 -3.78
C LEU A 61 -8.75 -5.58 -2.64
N TRP A 62 -8.30 -6.04 -1.47
CA TRP A 62 -9.16 -6.28 -0.31
C TRP A 62 -9.32 -5.06 0.59
N ARG A 63 -8.82 -3.89 0.19
CA ARG A 63 -8.76 -2.66 1.00
C ARG A 63 -10.09 -2.20 1.59
N ARG A 64 -11.23 -2.54 0.96
CA ARG A 64 -12.57 -2.13 1.43
C ARG A 64 -13.24 -3.14 2.36
N ARG A 65 -12.87 -4.43 2.25
CA ARG A 65 -13.57 -5.53 2.94
C ARG A 65 -12.79 -6.10 4.12
N ALA A 66 -11.46 -6.08 4.03
CA ALA A 66 -10.58 -6.74 4.98
C ALA A 66 -9.22 -6.03 5.02
N ILE A 67 -9.22 -4.72 5.31
CA ILE A 67 -8.01 -3.89 5.26
C ILE A 67 -6.89 -4.44 6.17
N LEU A 68 -7.22 -4.95 7.36
CA LEU A 68 -6.23 -5.53 8.25
C LEU A 68 -5.61 -6.82 7.67
N GLY A 69 -6.43 -7.67 7.06
CA GLY A 69 -5.96 -8.86 6.34
C GLY A 69 -5.10 -8.49 5.13
N ALA A 70 -5.44 -7.41 4.42
CA ALA A 70 -4.67 -6.91 3.28
C ALA A 70 -3.28 -6.42 3.70
N VAL A 71 -3.20 -5.60 4.74
CA VAL A 71 -1.94 -5.11 5.30
C VAL A 71 -1.11 -6.28 5.82
N GLY A 72 -1.73 -7.19 6.59
CA GLY A 72 -1.06 -8.36 7.14
C GLY A 72 -0.49 -9.28 6.06
N ALA A 73 -1.27 -9.60 5.02
CA ALA A 73 -0.79 -10.43 3.91
C ALA A 73 0.39 -9.78 3.17
N SER A 74 0.30 -8.48 2.88
CA SER A 74 1.39 -7.75 2.21
C SER A 74 2.65 -7.72 3.08
N PHE A 75 2.49 -7.51 4.39
CA PHE A 75 3.60 -7.56 5.35
C PHE A 75 4.26 -8.95 5.39
N VAL A 76 3.49 -10.03 5.48
CA VAL A 76 4.04 -11.40 5.55
C VAL A 76 4.84 -11.73 4.29
N ILE A 77 4.30 -11.42 3.10
CA ILE A 77 4.99 -11.68 1.82
C ILE A 77 6.26 -10.81 1.73
N MET A 78 6.17 -9.54 2.12
CA MET A 78 7.33 -8.64 2.16
C MET A 78 8.40 -9.17 3.12
N ALA A 79 8.03 -9.52 4.36
CA ALA A 79 8.92 -10.06 5.38
C ALA A 79 9.60 -11.36 4.94
N ALA A 80 8.88 -12.24 4.25
CA ALA A 80 9.44 -13.47 3.66
C ALA A 80 10.47 -13.18 2.56
N SER A 81 10.37 -12.04 1.86
CA SER A 81 11.33 -11.64 0.84
C SER A 81 12.71 -11.24 1.38
N LEU A 82 12.83 -10.94 2.69
CA LEU A 82 14.09 -10.53 3.31
C LEU A 82 15.11 -11.68 3.37
N PRO A 83 14.78 -12.85 3.96
CA PRO A 83 15.70 -13.99 3.94
C PRO A 83 15.81 -14.63 2.55
N ALA A 84 14.81 -14.48 1.69
CA ALA A 84 14.84 -15.06 0.35
C ALA A 84 15.78 -14.32 -0.63
N PHE A 85 15.86 -12.99 -0.53
CA PHE A 85 16.57 -12.16 -1.53
C PHE A 85 17.67 -11.26 -0.95
N GLY A 86 17.75 -11.09 0.37
CA GLY A 86 18.80 -10.26 0.98
C GLY A 86 18.61 -8.76 0.68
N TRP A 87 19.71 -8.06 0.41
CA TRP A 87 19.73 -6.67 -0.01
C TRP A 87 19.23 -6.53 -1.46
N VAL A 88 18.03 -5.99 -1.62
CA VAL A 88 17.44 -5.67 -2.93
C VAL A 88 16.57 -4.43 -2.78
N SER A 89 16.33 -3.72 -3.88
CA SER A 89 15.48 -2.52 -3.91
C SER A 89 14.01 -2.90 -3.85
N ARG A 90 13.33 -2.48 -2.78
CA ARG A 90 11.90 -2.75 -2.49
C ARG A 90 11.11 -1.45 -2.32
N CYS A 91 11.76 -0.38 -1.89
CA CYS A 91 11.14 0.89 -1.53
C CYS A 91 10.28 1.48 -2.65
N GLY A 92 10.68 1.30 -3.92
CA GLY A 92 10.01 1.85 -5.11
C GLY A 92 8.57 1.40 -5.30
N PHE A 93 8.16 0.24 -4.75
CA PHE A 93 6.76 -0.19 -4.76
C PHE A 93 6.16 -0.33 -3.36
N ALA A 94 6.97 -0.75 -2.38
CA ALA A 94 6.50 -1.03 -1.02
C ALA A 94 6.09 0.26 -0.28
N LEU A 95 6.81 1.37 -0.48
CA LEU A 95 6.45 2.65 0.14
C LEU A 95 5.14 3.21 -0.44
N PRO A 96 4.97 3.34 -1.78
CA PRO A 96 3.67 3.71 -2.35
C PRO A 96 2.52 2.80 -1.88
N LEU A 97 2.74 1.49 -1.81
CA LEU A 97 1.76 0.53 -1.31
C LEU A 97 1.40 0.80 0.15
N SER A 98 2.39 1.09 1.01
CA SER A 98 2.16 1.46 2.41
C SER A 98 1.33 2.73 2.55
N PHE A 99 1.50 3.72 1.66
CA PHE A 99 0.72 4.96 1.65
C PHE A 99 -0.73 4.69 1.20
N ALA A 100 -0.91 3.85 0.18
CA ALA A 100 -2.23 3.41 -0.25
C ALA A 100 -2.98 2.65 0.86
N PHE A 101 -2.27 1.82 1.63
CA PHE A 101 -2.82 1.18 2.82
C PHE A 101 -3.13 2.17 3.93
N ALA A 102 -2.29 3.17 4.19
CA ALA A 102 -2.54 4.21 5.19
C ALA A 102 -3.84 4.97 4.90
N TYR A 103 -4.01 5.39 3.64
CA TYR A 103 -5.27 5.98 3.18
C TYR A 103 -6.46 5.02 3.36
N ALA A 104 -6.30 3.75 3.00
CA ALA A 104 -7.37 2.77 3.11
C ALA A 104 -7.74 2.41 4.56
N VAL A 105 -6.77 2.32 5.47
CA VAL A 105 -7.01 2.13 6.91
C VAL A 105 -7.82 3.30 7.44
N ALA A 106 -7.40 4.54 7.17
CA ALA A 106 -8.13 5.73 7.60
C ALA A 106 -9.59 5.74 7.10
N ARG A 107 -9.83 5.20 5.91
CA ARG A 107 -11.15 5.23 5.28
C ARG A 107 -12.06 4.07 5.66
N PHE A 108 -11.51 2.86 5.80
CA PHE A 108 -12.29 1.63 5.83
C PHE A 108 -12.11 0.78 7.10
N ALA A 109 -11.18 1.13 8.01
CA ALA A 109 -10.92 0.30 9.19
C ALA A 109 -12.06 0.32 10.23
N GLY A 110 -12.90 1.37 10.24
CA GLY A 110 -14.07 1.47 11.12
C GLY A 110 -13.69 1.93 12.53
N ASN A 111 -13.62 1.00 13.49
CA ASN A 111 -13.41 1.34 14.89
C ASN A 111 -11.94 1.74 15.21
N ARG A 112 -11.73 2.42 16.35
CA ARG A 112 -10.40 2.93 16.74
C ARG A 112 -9.33 1.82 16.87
N GLN A 113 -9.71 0.64 17.35
CA GLN A 113 -8.78 -0.48 17.50
C GLN A 113 -8.22 -0.93 16.14
N ASN A 114 -9.08 -1.03 15.13
CA ASN A 114 -8.66 -1.39 13.77
C ASN A 114 -7.76 -0.33 13.16
N HIS A 115 -7.97 0.96 13.46
CA HIS A 115 -7.05 2.01 13.02
C HIS A 115 -5.65 1.79 13.61
N VAL A 116 -5.53 1.53 14.91
CA VAL A 116 -4.24 1.28 15.58
C VAL A 116 -3.56 0.05 14.99
N VAL A 117 -4.27 -1.08 14.88
CA VAL A 117 -3.72 -2.32 14.30
C VAL A 117 -3.27 -2.10 12.85
N GLY A 118 -4.07 -1.40 12.05
CA GLY A 118 -3.72 -1.07 10.67
C GLY A 118 -2.47 -0.20 10.57
N LEU A 119 -2.36 0.84 11.42
CA LEU A 119 -1.18 1.71 11.47
C LEU A 119 0.08 0.96 11.91
N VAL A 120 -0.02 0.12 12.94
CA VAL A 120 1.09 -0.76 13.36
C VAL A 120 1.51 -1.68 12.22
N GLY A 121 0.55 -2.28 11.51
CA GLY A 121 0.83 -3.11 10.34
C GLY A 121 1.52 -2.34 9.19
N ILE A 122 1.14 -1.08 8.96
CA ILE A 122 1.80 -0.21 7.97
C ILE A 122 3.24 0.09 8.37
N LEU A 123 3.49 0.42 9.64
CA LEU A 123 4.85 0.63 10.14
C LEU A 123 5.70 -0.64 10.01
N ALA A 124 5.13 -1.80 10.35
CA ALA A 124 5.81 -3.08 10.17
C ALA A 124 6.13 -3.37 8.69
N LEU A 125 5.21 -3.08 7.77
CA LEU A 125 5.44 -3.18 6.33
C LEU A 125 6.56 -2.25 5.86
N GLN A 126 6.61 -1.01 6.34
CA GLN A 126 7.68 -0.06 6.02
C GLN A 126 9.03 -0.52 6.53
N ILE A 127 9.10 -1.04 7.76
CA ILE A 127 10.34 -1.61 8.32
C ILE A 127 10.79 -2.80 7.48
N ALA A 128 9.89 -3.74 7.16
CA ALA A 128 10.22 -4.90 6.32
C ALA A 128 10.72 -4.47 4.93
N ALA A 129 10.10 -3.45 4.34
CA ALA A 129 10.53 -2.92 3.05
C ALA A 129 11.94 -2.32 3.11
N LEU A 130 12.28 -1.61 4.19
CA LEU A 130 13.49 -0.77 4.26
C LEU A 130 14.70 -1.45 4.90
N VAL A 131 14.52 -2.42 5.80
CA VAL A 131 15.63 -2.96 6.62
C VAL A 131 16.77 -3.58 5.80
N LYS A 132 16.46 -4.14 4.63
CA LYS A 132 17.43 -4.66 3.64
C LYS A 132 17.23 -4.02 2.26
N ASP A 133 16.86 -2.75 2.23
CA ASP A 133 16.67 -2.04 0.97
C ASP A 133 18.00 -1.48 0.45
N SER A 134 18.38 -1.91 -0.75
CA SER A 134 19.61 -1.49 -1.42
C SER A 134 19.61 -0.01 -1.83
N SER A 135 18.46 0.54 -2.23
CA SER A 135 18.36 1.92 -2.68
C SER A 135 18.48 2.91 -1.53
N THR A 136 17.89 2.60 -0.37
CA THR A 136 17.91 3.48 0.80
C THR A 136 19.04 3.19 1.78
N GLY A 137 19.80 2.11 1.57
CA GLY A 137 20.89 1.69 2.46
C GLY A 137 20.38 1.26 3.84
N GLY A 138 19.15 0.74 3.93
CA GLY A 138 18.51 0.37 5.18
C GLY A 138 17.43 1.37 5.65
N LEU A 139 17.28 1.51 6.96
CA LEU A 139 16.21 2.31 7.59
C LEU A 139 16.34 3.83 7.45
N GLY A 140 17.34 4.35 6.72
CA GLY A 140 17.54 5.79 6.54
C GLY A 140 16.34 6.52 5.95
N ALA A 141 15.53 5.84 5.12
CA ALA A 141 14.32 6.40 4.53
C ALA A 141 13.07 6.31 5.42
N PHE A 142 13.15 5.66 6.59
CA PHE A 142 11.99 5.38 7.44
C PHE A 142 11.25 6.63 7.92
N PRO A 143 11.91 7.72 8.37
CA PRO A 143 11.19 8.94 8.77
C PRO A 143 10.34 9.52 7.63
N TYR A 144 10.85 9.51 6.39
CA TYR A 144 10.12 9.99 5.23
C TYR A 144 8.93 9.09 4.88
N ALA A 145 9.09 7.77 5.01
CA ALA A 145 8.00 6.81 4.84
C ALA A 145 6.88 7.02 5.88
N VAL A 146 7.23 7.29 7.14
CA VAL A 146 6.24 7.58 8.19
C VAL A 146 5.48 8.87 7.89
N VAL A 147 6.17 9.94 7.47
CA VAL A 147 5.53 11.20 7.07
C VAL A 147 4.59 10.98 5.88
N GLY A 148 5.03 10.25 4.86
CA GLY A 148 4.19 9.89 3.70
C GLY A 148 2.92 9.14 4.12
N ALA A 149 3.05 8.11 4.97
CA ALA A 149 1.89 7.38 5.49
C ALA A 149 0.96 8.28 6.30
N ALA A 150 1.50 9.18 7.14
CA ALA A 150 0.70 10.12 7.94
C ALA A 150 -0.12 11.07 7.06
N VAL A 151 0.46 11.60 5.98
CA VAL A 151 -0.24 12.46 5.01
C VAL A 151 -1.39 11.70 4.36
N PHE A 152 -1.14 10.51 3.82
CA PHE A 152 -2.17 9.71 3.14
C PHE A 152 -3.26 9.21 4.10
N TYR A 153 -2.89 8.87 5.33
CA TYR A 153 -3.85 8.57 6.40
C TYR A 153 -4.75 9.78 6.70
N GLY A 154 -4.17 10.98 6.85
CA GLY A 154 -4.91 12.23 7.05
C GLY A 154 -5.89 12.52 5.91
N ILE A 155 -5.46 12.36 4.66
CA ILE A 155 -6.33 12.46 3.48
C ILE A 155 -7.49 11.46 3.59
N GLY A 156 -7.22 10.21 3.96
CA GLY A 156 -8.24 9.18 4.14
C GLY A 156 -9.29 9.56 5.18
N LEU A 157 -8.89 10.16 6.31
CA LEU A 157 -9.81 10.65 7.34
C LEU A 157 -10.70 11.78 6.82
N VAL A 158 -10.13 12.75 6.10
CA VAL A 158 -10.88 13.87 5.50
C VAL A 158 -11.93 13.33 4.54
N VAL A 159 -11.54 12.41 3.66
CA VAL A 159 -12.47 11.86 2.67
C VAL A 159 -13.54 10.99 3.33
N GLN A 160 -13.20 10.23 4.38
CA GLN A 160 -14.19 9.45 5.13
C GLN A 160 -15.22 10.36 5.80
N LYS A 161 -14.76 11.41 6.47
CA LYS A 161 -15.64 12.41 7.10
C LYS A 161 -16.60 13.05 6.08
N ARG A 162 -16.11 13.36 4.87
CA ARG A 162 -16.95 13.90 3.78
C ARG A 162 -17.96 12.87 3.27
N ALA A 163 -17.56 11.60 3.19
CA ALA A 163 -18.42 10.53 2.68
C ALA A 163 -19.53 10.11 3.65
N THR A 164 -19.33 10.30 4.96
CA THR A 164 -20.33 10.00 6.01
C THR A 164 -21.03 11.26 6.54
N GLY A 165 -20.78 12.43 5.96
CA GLY A 165 -21.45 13.66 6.34
C GLY A 165 -22.95 13.62 6.05
N PRO A 166 -23.79 14.37 6.80
CA PRO A 166 -25.22 14.42 6.55
C PRO A 166 -25.49 14.94 5.13
N VAL A 167 -26.29 14.19 4.37
CA VAL A 167 -26.81 14.65 3.08
C VAL A 167 -27.75 15.81 3.38
N THR A 168 -27.38 17.02 2.97
CA THR A 168 -28.28 18.17 3.03
C THR A 168 -29.49 17.82 2.19
N ALA A 169 -30.66 17.69 2.81
CA ALA A 169 -31.90 17.35 2.11
C ALA A 169 -32.08 18.32 0.93
N PRO A 170 -32.46 17.84 -0.28
CA PRO A 170 -32.72 18.72 -1.40
C PRO A 170 -33.77 19.74 -0.98
N THR A 171 -33.41 21.02 -0.96
CA THR A 171 -34.33 22.14 -0.79
C THR A 171 -35.12 22.34 -2.08
N LEU A 172 -35.86 21.33 -2.51
CA LEU A 172 -36.96 21.55 -3.44
C LEU A 172 -38.15 21.98 -2.59
N SER A 173 -38.26 23.30 -2.38
CA SER A 173 -39.51 23.87 -1.87
C SER A 173 -40.61 23.48 -2.86
N PRO A 174 -41.74 22.89 -2.42
CA PRO A 174 -42.85 22.51 -3.29
C PRO A 174 -43.47 23.70 -4.04
N GLU A 175 -43.08 24.94 -3.73
CA GLU A 175 -43.54 26.17 -4.39
C GLU A 175 -43.14 26.31 -5.88
N HIS A 176 -42.24 25.48 -6.42
CA HIS A 176 -41.79 25.59 -7.82
C HIS A 176 -42.38 24.54 -8.79
N VAL A 177 -43.40 23.77 -8.37
CA VAL A 177 -44.02 22.72 -9.22
C VAL A 177 -45.36 23.17 -9.85
N SER A 178 -45.70 24.47 -9.80
CA SER A 178 -46.89 24.99 -10.49
C SER A 178 -46.57 26.24 -11.33
N ALA A 179 -46.26 26.02 -12.61
CA ALA A 179 -46.38 27.02 -13.67
C ALA A 179 -46.71 26.31 -15.00
#